data_AF-A0A7C7DK98-F1
#
_entry.id   AF-A0A7C7DK98-F1
#
_cell.length_a   1.000
_cell.length_b   1.000
_cell.length_c   1.000
_cell.angle_alpha   90.00
_cell.angle_beta   90.00
_cell.angle_gamma   90.00
#
_symmetry.space_group_name_H-M   'P 1'
#
loop_
_entity.id
_entity.type
_entity.pdbx_description
1 polymer ?
#
loop_
_entity_poly.entity_id
_entity_poly.type
_entity_poly.pdbx_seq_one_letter_code
_entity_poly.pdbx_strand_id
1 'polypeptide(L)'
;MSFLLLLMLVPLLLMMLFFNVATFSFSRLGMSQEGAFLFLTASIIGSLINIPLSRRRIQVYEPRVHPFSMFFFYYPPVVREQVIYLNVGGAGLPAVLSLYLLLSGRAPLLPTLFALLVVTVVAKMMARPKPGVGIVMP
;
A
#
# COMPACT_ATOMS: atom_id res chain seq x y z
N MET A 1 -23.28 -0.73 -29.65
CA MET A 1 -21.81 -0.76 -29.83
C MET A 1 -21.12 0.52 -29.34
N SER A 2 -21.54 1.71 -29.79
CA SER A 2 -20.91 2.98 -29.37
C SER A 2 -20.95 3.25 -27.86
N PHE A 3 -22.02 2.83 -27.17
CA PHE A 3 -22.10 2.93 -25.71
C PHE A 3 -21.08 2.03 -24.98
N LEU A 4 -20.85 0.80 -25.47
CA LEU A 4 -19.84 -0.10 -24.90
C LEU A 4 -18.43 0.44 -25.12
N LEU A 5 -18.17 1.04 -26.29
CA LEU A 5 -16.91 1.72 -26.57
C LEU A 5 -16.68 2.90 -25.61
N LEU A 6 -17.70 3.73 -25.38
CA LEU A 6 -17.62 4.83 -24.42
C LEU A 6 -17.34 4.32 -22.99
N LEU A 7 -18.00 3.22 -22.60
CA LEU A 7 -17.86 2.59 -21.29
C LEU A 7 -16.42 2.06 -21.05
N MET A 8 -15.73 1.60 -22.10
CA MET A 8 -14.32 1.18 -21.99
C MET A 8 -13.34 2.35 -22.14
N LEU A 9 -13.68 3.34 -22.98
CA LEU A 9 -12.79 4.47 -23.28
C LEU A 9 -12.65 5.42 -22.08
N VAL A 10 -13.73 5.70 -21.36
CA VAL A 10 -13.70 6.64 -20.23
C VAL A 10 -12.74 6.17 -19.12
N PRO A 11 -12.82 4.92 -18.61
CA PRO A 11 -11.86 4.40 -17.64
C PRO A 11 -10.42 4.41 -18.17
N LEU A 12 -10.22 4.10 -19.45
CA LEU A 12 -8.90 4.11 -20.07
C LEU A 12 -8.30 5.51 -20.09
N LEU A 13 -9.08 6.52 -20.51
CA LEU A 13 -8.65 7.91 -20.50
C LEU A 13 -8.36 8.44 -19.09
N LEU A 14 -9.21 8.10 -18.11
CA LEU A 14 -8.96 8.45 -16.71
C LEU A 14 -7.67 7.81 -16.21
N MET A 15 -7.46 6.51 -16.48
CA MET A 15 -6.22 5.82 -16.15
C MET A 15 -5.02 6.53 -16.78
N MET A 16 -5.04 6.83 -18.07
CA MET A 16 -3.95 7.55 -18.75
C MET A 16 -3.71 8.94 -18.15
N LEU A 17 -4.77 9.67 -17.77
CA LEU A 17 -4.65 10.97 -17.10
C LEU A 17 -3.94 10.81 -15.75
N PHE A 18 -4.37 9.87 -14.91
CA PHE A 18 -3.74 9.61 -13.61
C PHE A 18 -2.27 9.22 -13.77
N PHE A 19 -1.94 8.37 -14.73
CA PHE A 19 -0.55 7.98 -15.02
C PHE A 19 0.30 9.17 -15.45
N ASN A 20 -0.23 10.07 -16.28
CA ASN A 20 0.51 11.27 -16.69
C ASN A 20 0.75 12.22 -15.50
N VAL A 21 -0.25 12.45 -14.67
CA VAL A 21 -0.13 13.30 -13.46
C VAL A 21 0.88 12.70 -12.48
N ALA A 22 0.82 11.39 -12.25
CA ALA A 22 1.78 10.70 -11.39
C ALA A 22 3.20 10.77 -11.96
N THR A 23 3.37 10.50 -13.26
CA THR A 23 4.66 10.57 -13.96
C THR A 23 5.26 11.98 -13.93
N PHE A 24 4.43 13.01 -14.10
CA PHE A 24 4.85 14.40 -13.95
C PHE A 24 5.34 14.72 -12.53
N SER A 25 4.70 14.15 -11.50
CA SER A 25 5.14 14.33 -10.11
C SER A 25 6.52 13.70 -9.88
N PHE A 26 6.77 12.54 -10.49
CA PHE A 26 8.09 11.89 -10.43
C PHE A 26 9.17 12.60 -11.23
N SER A 27 8.83 13.27 -12.34
CA SER A 27 9.82 14.07 -13.08
C SER A 27 10.31 15.27 -12.25
N ARG A 28 9.46 15.82 -11.39
CA ARG A 28 9.86 16.84 -10.39
C ARG A 28 10.84 16.31 -9.33
N LEU A 29 10.87 14.99 -9.13
CA LEU A 29 11.88 14.31 -8.30
C LEU A 29 13.16 13.95 -9.10
N GLY A 30 13.23 14.32 -10.38
CA GLY A 30 14.39 14.12 -11.24
C GLY A 30 14.46 12.74 -11.91
N MET A 31 13.35 11.99 -11.97
CA MET A 31 13.24 10.80 -12.82
C MET A 31 12.93 11.17 -14.27
N SER A 32 13.41 10.35 -15.21
CA SER A 32 12.92 10.40 -16.59
C SER A 32 11.47 9.94 -16.66
N GLN A 33 10.79 10.30 -17.74
CA GLN A 33 9.40 9.90 -17.98
C GLN A 33 9.25 8.36 -18.04
N GLU A 34 10.21 7.69 -18.66
CA GLU A 34 10.26 6.22 -18.76
C GLU A 34 10.53 5.59 -17.39
N GLY A 35 11.45 6.16 -16.60
CA GLY A 35 11.76 5.67 -15.26
C GLY A 35 10.58 5.77 -14.31
N ALA A 36 9.86 6.90 -14.36
CA ALA A 36 8.64 7.10 -13.59
C ALA A 36 7.51 6.15 -14.01
N PHE A 37 7.32 5.93 -15.31
CA PHE A 37 6.36 4.96 -15.83
C PHE A 37 6.69 3.53 -15.39
N LEU A 38 7.97 3.13 -15.49
CA LEU A 38 8.44 1.83 -15.05
C LEU A 38 8.26 1.65 -13.54
N PHE A 39 8.59 2.66 -12.74
CA PHE A 39 8.40 2.64 -11.29
C PHE A 39 6.93 2.48 -10.90
N LEU A 40 6.02 3.20 -11.56
CA LEU A 40 4.58 3.07 -11.34
C LEU A 40 4.08 1.67 -11.71
N THR A 41 4.49 1.17 -12.87
CA THR A 41 4.11 -0.17 -13.34
C THR A 41 4.63 -1.25 -12.38
N ALA A 42 5.89 -1.14 -11.97
CA ALA A 42 6.50 -2.04 -10.99
C ALA A 42 5.83 -1.93 -9.61
N SER A 43 5.36 -0.74 -9.21
CA SER A 43 4.60 -0.55 -7.97
C SER A 43 3.24 -1.24 -8.02
N ILE A 44 2.54 -1.19 -9.16
CA ILE A 44 1.26 -1.89 -9.34
C ILE A 44 1.49 -3.41 -9.30
N ILE A 45 2.43 -3.93 -10.09
CA ILE A 45 2.73 -5.38 -10.11
C ILE A 45 3.23 -5.84 -8.74
N GLY A 46 4.17 -5.09 -8.15
CA GLY A 46 4.72 -5.38 -6.83
C GLY A 46 3.69 -5.29 -5.71
N SER A 47 2.59 -4.55 -5.88
CA SER A 47 1.53 -4.47 -4.87
C SER A 47 0.81 -5.81 -4.65
N LEU A 48 0.92 -6.73 -5.61
CA LEU A 48 0.40 -8.10 -5.50
C LEU A 48 1.29 -9.00 -4.63
N ILE A 49 2.49 -8.54 -4.29
CA ILE A 49 3.50 -9.32 -3.55
C ILE A 49 3.58 -8.81 -2.11
N ASN A 50 3.37 -9.71 -1.16
CA ASN A 50 3.44 -9.44 0.27
C ASN A 50 4.51 -10.31 0.92
N ILE A 51 5.55 -9.68 1.49
CA ILE A 51 6.67 -10.36 2.16
C ILE A 51 6.37 -10.43 3.66
N PRO A 52 6.31 -11.62 4.29
CA PRO A 52 6.09 -11.72 5.72
C PRO A 52 7.33 -11.22 6.49
N LEU A 53 7.14 -10.21 7.34
CA LEU A 53 8.21 -9.65 8.18
C LEU A 53 8.28 -10.29 9.56
N SER A 54 7.13 -10.62 10.15
CA SER A 54 7.06 -11.18 11.49
C SER A 54 5.82 -12.03 11.66
N ARG A 55 5.93 -13.08 12.47
CA ARG A 55 4.82 -13.97 12.85
C ARG A 55 4.83 -14.15 14.36
N ARG A 56 3.65 -14.04 14.98
CA ARG A 56 3.47 -14.35 16.41
C ARG A 56 2.17 -15.11 16.62
N ARG A 57 2.16 -16.05 17.57
CA ARG A 57 0.93 -16.70 18.01
C ARG A 57 0.09 -15.72 18.82
N ILE A 58 -1.20 -15.71 18.57
CA ILE A 58 -2.18 -14.93 19.32
C ILE A 58 -3.29 -15.85 19.78
N GLN A 59 -3.71 -15.70 21.03
CA GLN A 59 -4.92 -16.34 21.52
C GLN A 59 -6.08 -15.39 21.22
N VAL A 60 -6.88 -15.74 20.20
CA VAL A 60 -8.13 -15.04 19.94
C VAL A 60 -9.22 -15.81 20.67
N TYR A 61 -9.99 -15.12 21.51
CA TYR A 61 -11.16 -15.69 22.18
C TYR A 61 -12.15 -16.14 21.12
N GLU A 62 -12.54 -17.41 21.14
CA GLU A 62 -13.57 -17.91 20.22
C GLU A 62 -14.88 -17.15 20.50
N PRO A 63 -15.44 -16.42 19.51
CA PRO A 63 -16.78 -15.91 19.67
C PRO A 63 -17.71 -17.11 19.86
N ARG A 64 -18.52 -17.14 20.92
CA ARG A 64 -19.60 -18.14 21.03
C ARG A 64 -20.59 -17.88 19.89
N VAL A 65 -20.47 -18.65 18.81
CA VAL A 65 -21.35 -18.54 17.65
C VAL A 65 -22.54 -19.48 17.83
N HIS A 66 -23.77 -18.97 17.73
CA HIS A 66 -24.95 -19.81 17.73
C HIS A 66 -25.09 -20.52 16.37
N PRO A 67 -25.44 -21.83 16.32
CA PRO A 67 -25.54 -22.58 15.06
C PRO A 67 -26.47 -21.94 14.02
N PHE A 68 -27.53 -21.26 14.47
CA PHE A 68 -28.51 -20.61 13.61
C PHE A 68 -27.97 -19.36 12.90
N SER A 69 -26.99 -18.65 13.50
CA SER A 69 -26.45 -17.42 12.90
C SER A 69 -25.41 -17.71 11.81
N MET A 70 -24.77 -18.89 11.83
CA MET A 70 -23.78 -19.30 10.85
C MET A 70 -24.38 -19.57 9.45
N PHE A 71 -25.70 -19.76 9.35
CA PHE A 71 -26.39 -19.97 8.08
C PHE A 71 -26.60 -18.65 7.29
N PHE A 72 -26.70 -17.51 7.99
CA PHE A 72 -26.99 -16.21 7.39
C PHE A 72 -25.79 -15.27 7.33
N PHE A 73 -24.74 -15.54 8.11
CA PHE A 73 -23.59 -14.64 8.24
C PHE A 73 -22.26 -15.38 8.15
N TYR A 74 -21.30 -14.79 7.43
CA TYR A 74 -19.92 -15.28 7.39
C TYR A 74 -19.22 -14.99 8.72
N TYR A 75 -18.73 -16.05 9.36
CA TYR A 75 -17.84 -15.94 10.52
C TYR A 75 -16.42 -16.29 10.08
N PRO A 76 -15.46 -15.35 10.17
CA PRO A 76 -14.08 -15.63 9.80
C PRO A 76 -13.50 -16.73 10.71
N PRO A 77 -12.64 -17.62 10.17
CA PRO A 77 -12.03 -18.70 10.93
C PRO A 77 -11.17 -18.16 12.07
N VAL A 78 -11.06 -18.94 13.15
CA VAL A 78 -10.24 -18.59 14.31
C VAL A 78 -8.78 -18.48 13.88
N VAL A 79 -8.26 -17.26 13.89
CA VAL A 79 -6.86 -16.97 13.54
C VAL A 79 -6.00 -17.13 14.78
N ARG A 80 -5.09 -18.13 14.77
CA ARG A 80 -4.15 -18.40 15.88
C ARG A 80 -2.79 -17.72 15.72
N GLU A 81 -2.56 -17.09 14.57
CA GLU A 81 -1.29 -16.44 14.24
C GLU A 81 -1.54 -15.05 13.65
N GLN A 82 -0.80 -14.07 14.14
CA GLN A 82 -0.71 -12.76 13.53
C GLN A 82 0.57 -12.70 12.69
N VAL A 83 0.42 -12.29 11.43
CA VAL A 83 1.55 -12.05 10.52
C VAL A 83 1.56 -10.59 10.08
N ILE A 84 2.71 -9.94 10.15
CA ILE A 84 2.93 -8.61 9.59
C ILE A 84 3.57 -8.80 8.22
N TYR A 85 2.98 -8.19 7.19
CA TYR A 85 3.48 -8.22 5.82
C TYR A 85 4.00 -6.85 5.40
N LEU A 86 5.06 -6.85 4.59
CA LEU A 86 5.49 -5.71 3.79
C LEU A 86 4.92 -5.86 2.38
N ASN A 87 4.14 -4.88 1.95
CA ASN A 87 3.69 -4.81 0.56
C ASN A 87 4.84 -4.28 -0.32
N VAL A 88 5.26 -5.06 -1.33
CA VAL A 88 6.44 -4.69 -2.13
C VAL A 88 6.18 -3.42 -2.93
N GLY A 89 5.01 -3.31 -3.58
CA GLY A 89 4.65 -2.15 -4.37
C GLY A 89 4.30 -0.90 -3.56
N GLY A 90 3.57 -1.07 -2.47
CA GLY A 90 3.03 0.02 -1.65
C GLY A 90 3.96 0.53 -0.55
N ALA A 91 4.99 -0.22 -0.17
CA ALA A 91 5.94 0.18 0.87
C ALA A 91 7.40 -0.09 0.50
N GLY A 92 7.69 -1.24 -0.11
CA GLY A 92 9.06 -1.61 -0.50
C GLY A 92 9.67 -0.67 -1.55
N LEU A 93 9.04 -0.58 -2.72
CA LEU A 93 9.49 0.29 -3.82
C LEU A 93 9.55 1.78 -3.42
N PRO A 94 8.55 2.35 -2.72
CA PRO A 94 8.64 3.71 -2.18
C PRO A 94 9.84 3.93 -1.24
N ALA A 95 10.17 2.95 -0.39
CA ALA A 95 11.34 3.04 0.48
C ALA A 95 12.65 3.03 -0.32
N VAL A 96 12.76 2.18 -1.34
CA VAL A 96 13.91 2.14 -2.25
C VAL A 96 14.06 3.46 -3.01
N LEU A 97 12.96 4.04 -3.51
CA LEU A 97 12.98 5.35 -4.17
C LEU A 97 13.44 6.46 -3.21
N SER A 98 12.93 6.46 -1.98
CA SER A 98 13.34 7.43 -0.95
C SER A 98 14.84 7.33 -0.67
N LEU A 99 15.37 6.11 -0.56
CA LEU A 99 16.80 5.87 -0.38
C LEU A 99 17.61 6.32 -1.59
N TYR A 100 17.14 6.06 -2.82
CA TYR A 100 17.79 6.54 -4.04
C TYR A 100 17.87 8.08 -4.08
N LEU A 101 16.79 8.78 -3.73
CA LEU A 101 16.78 10.24 -3.71
C LEU A 101 17.75 10.80 -2.66
N LEU A 102 17.82 10.15 -1.49
CA LEU A 102 18.77 10.50 -0.44
C LEU A 102 20.23 10.29 -0.87
N LEU A 103 20.56 9.10 -1.38
CA LEU A 103 21.92 8.72 -1.77
C LEU A 103 22.40 9.45 -3.02
N SER A 104 21.50 9.84 -3.92
CA SER A 104 21.84 10.62 -5.11
C SER A 104 21.95 12.12 -4.84
N GLY A 105 21.81 12.56 -3.58
CA GLY A 105 21.91 13.97 -3.18
C GLY A 105 20.71 14.84 -3.59
N ARG A 106 19.63 14.22 -4.08
CA ARG A 106 18.38 14.92 -4.46
C ARG A 106 17.50 15.27 -3.27
N ALA A 107 17.66 14.55 -2.15
CA ALA A 107 16.99 14.83 -0.89
C ALA A 107 18.01 15.23 0.19
N PRO A 108 17.82 16.35 0.89
CA PRO A 108 18.75 16.78 1.94
C PRO A 108 18.66 15.83 3.15
N LEU A 109 19.81 15.39 3.66
CA LEU A 109 19.89 14.33 4.67
C LEU A 109 19.14 14.66 5.96
N LEU A 110 19.48 15.78 6.60
CA LEU A 110 18.92 16.16 7.89
C LEU A 110 17.39 16.36 7.85
N PRO A 111 16.82 17.14 6.90
CA PRO A 111 15.36 17.26 6.77
C PRO A 111 14.69 15.91 6.48
N THR A 112 15.31 15.05 5.67
CA THR A 112 14.74 13.73 5.34
C THR A 112 14.67 12.83 6.55
N LEU A 113 15.73 12.77 7.37
CA LEU A 113 15.75 11.99 8.61
C LEU A 113 14.74 12.51 9.62
N PHE A 114 14.63 13.84 9.74
CA PHE A 114 13.63 14.46 10.61
C PHE A 114 12.20 14.13 10.17
N ALA A 115 11.91 14.28 8.86
CA ALA A 115 10.62 13.93 8.29
C ALA A 115 10.30 12.44 8.48
N LEU A 116 11.26 11.55 8.23
CA LEU A 116 11.11 10.11 8.46
C LEU A 116 10.75 9.81 9.92
N LEU A 117 11.48 10.41 10.86
CA LEU A 117 11.25 10.19 12.29
C LEU A 117 9.86 10.69 12.70
N VAL A 118 9.50 11.93 12.36
CA VAL A 118 8.22 12.53 12.71
C VAL A 118 7.06 11.74 12.11
N VAL A 119 7.11 11.43 10.81
CA VAL A 119 6.06 10.68 10.13
C VAL A 119 5.95 9.27 10.70
N THR A 120 7.07 8.59 11.01
CA THR A 120 7.04 7.26 11.62
C THR A 120 6.37 7.28 12.99
N VAL A 121 6.70 8.26 13.84
CA VAL A 121 6.09 8.41 15.17
C VAL A 121 4.59 8.67 15.06
N VAL A 122 4.18 9.65 14.23
CA VAL A 122 2.77 10.02 14.04
C VAL A 122 1.98 8.86 13.45
N ALA A 123 2.48 8.22 12.38
CA ALA A 123 1.83 7.07 11.78
C ALA A 123 1.68 5.92 12.77
N LYS A 124 2.69 5.65 13.60
CA LYS A 124 2.62 4.61 14.64
C LYS A 124 1.60 4.94 15.74
N MET A 125 1.48 6.20 16.14
CA MET A 125 0.47 6.65 17.11
C MET A 125 -0.96 6.54 16.56
N MET A 126 -1.14 6.75 15.25
CA MET A 126 -2.44 6.72 14.59
C MET A 126 -2.87 5.32 14.14
N ALA A 127 -1.90 4.43 13.85
CA ALA A 127 -2.15 3.08 13.38
C ALA A 127 -2.86 2.21 14.42
N ARG A 128 -3.95 1.54 14.02
CA ARG A 128 -4.70 0.63 14.89
C ARG A 128 -4.99 -0.68 14.16
N PRO A 129 -4.83 -1.85 14.80
CA PRO A 129 -5.27 -3.11 14.22
C PRO A 129 -6.81 -3.19 14.24
N LYS A 130 -7.42 -3.38 13.08
CA LYS A 130 -8.85 -3.61 12.90
C LYS A 130 -9.08 -5.07 12.47
N PRO A 131 -9.81 -5.88 13.26
CA PRO A 131 -10.11 -7.26 12.92
C PRO A 131 -10.75 -7.39 11.53
N GLY A 132 -10.31 -8.38 10.75
CA GLY A 132 -10.79 -8.62 9.38
C GLY A 132 -10.30 -7.63 8.32
N VAL A 133 -9.54 -6.60 8.70
CA VAL A 133 -9.03 -5.56 7.77
C VAL A 133 -7.51 -5.46 7.81
N GLY A 134 -6.90 -5.45 9.00
CA GLY A 134 -5.45 -5.27 9.16
C GLY A 134 -5.12 -3.99 9.93
N ILE A 135 -3.97 -3.38 9.64
CA ILE A 135 -3.56 -2.11 10.27
C ILE A 135 -4.21 -0.97 9.48
N VAL A 136 -4.99 -0.14 10.16
CA VAL A 136 -5.66 1.03 9.55
C VAL A 136 -5.12 2.32 10.15
N MET A 137 -5.17 3.39 9.36
CA MET A 137 -4.97 4.78 9.77
C MET A 137 -6.28 5.55 9.49
N PRO A 138 -6.59 6.63 10.22
CA PRO A 138 -7.81 7.41 10.03
C PRO A 138 -7.88 8.10 8.66
#